data_AF-A0A2E7H6H5-F1
#
_entry.id   AF-A0A2E7H6H5-F1
#
_cell.length_a   1.000
_cell.length_b   1.000
_cell.length_c   1.000
_cell.angle_alpha   90.00
_cell.angle_beta   90.00
_cell.angle_gamma   90.00
#
_symmetry.space_group_name_H-M   'P 1'
#
loop_
_entity.id
_entity.type
_entity.pdbx_description
1 polymer ?
#
loop_
_entity_poly.entity_id
_entity_poly.type
_entity_poly.pdbx_seq_one_letter_code
_entity_poly.pdbx_strand_id
1 'polypeptide(L)'
;MFDFKSFQISEAAALDSKQLQKPNSNTGEPRIDILRRIIKDQKPLELKKGGTFIVGDIDDALQKLKQFETQPSNISFVSTDGTMVPLSQMAKSKVFGGGSGGAGGGTANTKLTESHQCVMLQAMMDNGLQEESYFDTDIMKAAFKKVKVDESEKNILALEGDWFTSSYNIAKLLIKEGYVHKNHVFHRGSKEMIEIYKLKTKAFKNMGFSPLKDDKWNPGDIWAIDKSFNIDKELPAETVNGLNQALIKHFNDKRLVGISLKGPEKKYPPPMKEFNNQYPPDAKVFKYKGVLLQAATRGDFWSSKSATIKFDGGEMTLKDNSPGDTVKAEIKGKNARGGGLSWGPMSDFINRETRKKVPKFSKGILSKAKKIEKGDSRTTKFFWSLYNYFYKNDTYEDFIENLKKKDKFWISAKLGAIYICYMIDKVGGKKADAIVTHFVNYAGSRSTDASVYVKVGK
;
A
#
# COMPACT_ATOMS: atom_id res chain seq x y z
N MET A 1 -34.57 17.20 25.07
CA MET A 1 -33.29 16.48 24.94
C MET A 1 -33.11 16.23 23.44
N PHE A 2 -32.25 17.01 22.79
CA PHE A 2 -32.11 16.97 21.33
C PHE A 2 -31.26 15.77 20.91
N ASP A 3 -31.86 14.91 20.09
CA ASP A 3 -31.25 13.76 19.42
C ASP A 3 -30.29 14.24 18.32
N PHE A 4 -28.98 14.02 18.52
CA PHE A 4 -28.00 14.20 17.45
C PHE A 4 -27.83 12.86 16.72
N LYS A 5 -28.61 12.68 15.65
CA LYS A 5 -28.36 11.67 14.62
C LYS A 5 -26.94 11.86 14.07
N SER A 6 -26.05 10.92 14.35
CA SER A 6 -24.74 10.83 13.69
C SER A 6 -24.96 10.41 12.23
N PHE A 7 -25.11 11.37 11.33
CA PHE A 7 -24.97 11.12 9.89
C PHE A 7 -23.50 10.78 9.59
N GLN A 8 -23.19 9.51 9.36
CA GLN A 8 -21.92 9.12 8.75
C GLN A 8 -21.95 9.55 7.28
N ILE A 9 -21.24 10.64 6.98
CA ILE A 9 -20.99 11.10 5.63
C ILE A 9 -19.67 10.47 5.15
N SER A 10 -19.73 9.62 4.12
CA SER A 10 -18.51 9.18 3.42
C SER A 10 -17.92 10.37 2.67
N GLU A 11 -16.81 10.92 3.13
CA GLU A 11 -16.18 12.06 2.46
C GLU A 11 -15.44 11.62 1.18
N ALA A 12 -15.86 12.13 0.02
CA ALA A 12 -15.14 11.95 -1.23
C ALA A 12 -13.75 12.64 -1.19
N ALA A 13 -12.83 12.26 -2.09
CA ALA A 13 -11.60 13.04 -2.28
C ALA A 13 -11.94 14.44 -2.83
N ALA A 14 -11.29 15.49 -2.32
CA ALA A 14 -11.57 16.87 -2.74
C ALA A 14 -10.97 17.19 -4.13
N LEU A 15 -11.63 18.04 -4.92
CA LEU A 15 -11.12 18.62 -6.17
C LEU A 15 -10.12 19.77 -5.94
N ASP A 16 -9.44 19.81 -4.79
CA ASP A 16 -8.59 20.92 -4.32
C ASP A 16 -7.65 21.56 -5.38
N SER A 17 -7.03 22.70 -5.05
CA SER A 17 -6.17 23.43 -5.98
C SER A 17 -5.04 22.58 -6.60
N LYS A 18 -4.58 21.51 -5.94
CA LYS A 18 -3.57 20.59 -6.51
C LYS A 18 -4.20 19.60 -7.49
N GLN A 19 -5.43 19.17 -7.29
CA GLN A 19 -6.16 18.32 -8.22
C GLN A 19 -6.62 19.10 -9.45
N LEU A 20 -7.10 20.33 -9.29
CA LEU A 20 -7.59 21.14 -10.41
C LEU A 20 -6.51 21.44 -11.46
N GLN A 21 -5.24 21.57 -11.03
CA GLN A 21 -4.06 21.74 -11.91
C GLN A 21 -3.68 20.49 -12.72
N LYS A 22 -4.33 19.36 -12.51
CA LYS A 22 -3.99 18.08 -13.15
C LYS A 22 -5.02 17.70 -14.22
N PRO A 23 -4.61 17.02 -15.30
CA PRO A 23 -5.56 16.42 -16.25
C PRO A 23 -6.34 15.27 -15.62
N ASN A 24 -7.57 15.05 -16.09
CA ASN A 24 -8.39 13.90 -15.78
C ASN A 24 -7.59 12.61 -16.05
N SER A 25 -7.58 11.68 -15.09
CA SER A 25 -6.76 10.47 -15.16
C SER A 25 -7.25 9.46 -16.20
N ASN A 26 -8.52 9.53 -16.58
CA ASN A 26 -9.14 8.60 -17.52
C ASN A 26 -9.16 9.17 -18.95
N THR A 27 -9.39 10.47 -19.10
CA THR A 27 -9.58 11.12 -20.40
C THR A 27 -8.39 11.96 -20.85
N GLY A 28 -7.47 12.33 -19.95
CA GLY A 28 -6.37 13.25 -20.24
C GLY A 28 -6.77 14.73 -20.34
N GLU A 29 -8.06 15.04 -20.32
CA GLU A 29 -8.59 16.41 -20.42
C GLU A 29 -8.26 17.25 -19.17
N PRO A 30 -7.81 18.51 -19.28
CA PRO A 30 -7.57 19.37 -18.13
C PRO A 30 -8.82 19.49 -17.24
N ARG A 31 -8.70 19.22 -15.93
CA ARG A 31 -9.85 19.29 -15.02
C ARG A 31 -10.47 20.68 -14.91
N ILE A 32 -9.65 21.71 -15.10
CA ILE A 32 -10.12 23.08 -15.14
C ILE A 32 -11.08 23.33 -16.30
N ASP A 33 -10.86 22.70 -17.46
CA ASP A 33 -11.73 22.82 -18.63
C ASP A 33 -13.03 22.01 -18.46
N ILE A 34 -12.94 20.83 -17.83
CA ILE A 34 -14.12 20.06 -17.41
C ILE A 34 -14.99 20.91 -16.47
N LEU A 35 -14.37 21.58 -15.49
CA LEU A 35 -15.08 22.42 -14.53
C LEU A 35 -15.74 23.62 -15.22
N ARG A 36 -15.03 24.29 -16.13
CA ARG A 36 -15.61 25.37 -16.95
C ARG A 36 -16.83 24.92 -17.73
N ARG A 37 -16.75 23.76 -18.39
CA ARG A 37 -17.87 23.21 -19.16
C ARG A 37 -19.06 22.93 -18.26
N ILE A 38 -18.87 22.30 -17.11
CA ILE A 38 -19.95 22.01 -16.16
C ILE A 38 -20.61 23.30 -15.64
N ILE A 39 -19.82 24.33 -15.34
CA ILE A 39 -20.32 25.64 -14.89
C ILE A 39 -21.14 26.32 -15.99
N LYS A 40 -20.62 26.37 -17.23
CA LYS A 40 -21.33 26.94 -18.39
C LYS A 40 -22.62 26.19 -18.71
N ASP A 41 -22.59 24.87 -18.58
CA ASP A 41 -23.75 23.99 -18.80
C ASP A 41 -24.75 24.03 -17.62
N GLN A 42 -24.46 24.80 -16.55
CA GLN A 42 -25.25 24.87 -15.31
C GLN A 42 -25.56 23.48 -14.71
N LYS A 43 -24.62 22.54 -14.85
CA LYS A 43 -24.79 21.18 -14.35
C LYS A 43 -24.43 21.08 -12.86
N PRO A 44 -25.11 20.22 -12.09
CA PRO A 44 -24.80 20.02 -10.68
C PRO A 44 -23.36 19.51 -10.46
N LEU A 45 -22.71 20.06 -9.44
CA LEU A 45 -21.39 19.66 -8.94
C LEU A 45 -21.54 18.99 -7.58
N GLU A 46 -20.89 17.84 -7.39
CA GLU A 46 -20.94 17.07 -6.14
C GLU A 46 -20.10 17.70 -5.03
N LEU A 47 -20.62 17.65 -3.80
CA LEU A 47 -19.90 18.08 -2.59
C LEU A 47 -19.16 16.90 -1.96
N LYS A 48 -18.01 17.20 -1.34
CA LYS A 48 -17.17 16.24 -0.63
C LYS A 48 -17.95 15.49 0.44
N LYS A 49 -18.88 16.18 1.11
CA LYS A 49 -19.74 15.68 2.19
C LYS A 49 -21.10 15.14 1.70
N GLY A 50 -21.22 14.83 0.41
CA GLY A 50 -22.49 14.43 -0.19
C GLY A 50 -23.40 15.62 -0.48
N GLY A 51 -24.34 15.42 -1.40
CA GLY A 51 -25.16 16.48 -1.99
C GLY A 51 -24.49 17.13 -3.21
N THR A 52 -25.22 18.05 -3.85
CA THR A 52 -24.79 18.75 -5.06
C THR A 52 -25.16 20.23 -4.98
N PHE A 53 -24.45 21.08 -5.71
CA PHE A 53 -24.79 22.49 -5.91
C PHE A 53 -24.62 22.89 -7.38
N ILE A 54 -25.29 23.96 -7.79
CA ILE A 54 -25.11 24.60 -9.11
C ILE A 54 -24.49 25.97 -8.87
N VAL A 55 -23.51 26.37 -9.69
CA VAL A 55 -22.90 27.70 -9.62
C VAL A 55 -23.88 28.75 -10.11
N GLY A 56 -24.17 29.75 -9.27
CA GLY A 56 -25.12 30.82 -9.57
C GLY A 56 -24.49 31.97 -10.37
N ASP A 57 -23.27 32.39 -10.01
CA ASP A 57 -22.55 33.46 -10.71
C ASP A 57 -21.50 32.86 -11.67
N ILE A 58 -21.90 32.68 -12.94
CA ILE A 58 -21.08 32.05 -13.96
C ILE A 58 -19.89 32.95 -14.34
N ASP A 59 -20.10 34.26 -14.45
CA ASP A 59 -19.08 35.19 -14.93
C ASP A 59 -17.94 35.34 -13.91
N ASP A 60 -18.28 35.52 -12.63
CA ASP A 60 -17.31 35.52 -11.53
C ASP A 60 -16.55 34.18 -11.47
N ALA A 61 -17.26 33.05 -11.60
CA ALA A 61 -16.64 31.73 -11.59
C ALA A 61 -15.64 31.54 -12.73
N LEU A 62 -15.98 31.95 -13.95
CA LEU A 62 -15.08 31.86 -15.11
C LEU A 62 -13.87 32.80 -14.97
N GLN A 63 -14.05 34.00 -14.40
CA GLN A 63 -12.95 34.92 -14.11
C GLN A 63 -11.98 34.34 -13.08
N LYS A 64 -12.49 33.76 -11.99
CA LYS A 64 -11.68 33.08 -10.97
C LYS A 64 -10.90 31.91 -11.56
N LEU A 65 -11.52 31.11 -12.45
CA LEU A 65 -10.83 30.01 -13.13
C LEU A 65 -9.74 30.50 -14.08
N LYS A 66 -9.94 31.62 -14.78
CA LYS A 66 -8.91 32.23 -15.63
C LYS A 66 -7.72 32.75 -14.81
N GLN A 67 -7.97 33.39 -13.66
CA GLN A 67 -6.91 33.84 -12.76
C GLN A 67 -6.14 32.66 -12.15
N PHE A 68 -6.83 31.56 -11.84
CA PHE A 68 -6.21 30.37 -11.26
C PHE A 68 -5.14 29.73 -12.18
N GLU A 69 -5.29 29.84 -13.50
CA GLU A 69 -4.31 29.29 -14.46
C GLU A 69 -2.95 29.99 -14.42
N THR A 70 -2.95 31.30 -14.18
CA THR A 70 -1.71 32.10 -14.10
C THR A 70 -1.16 32.17 -12.68
N GLN A 71 -2.05 32.15 -11.68
CA GLN A 71 -1.69 32.22 -10.26
C GLN A 71 -2.59 31.30 -9.42
N PRO A 72 -2.21 30.02 -9.23
CA PRO A 72 -3.02 29.06 -8.47
C PRO A 72 -3.26 29.50 -7.02
N SER A 73 -4.52 29.60 -6.63
CA SER A 73 -4.96 30.07 -5.31
C SER A 73 -6.14 29.23 -4.76
N ASN A 74 -6.63 29.56 -3.57
CA ASN A 74 -7.88 28.99 -3.07
C ASN A 74 -9.05 29.78 -3.66
N ILE A 75 -9.92 29.12 -4.42
CA ILE A 75 -11.10 29.73 -5.03
C ILE A 75 -12.39 29.17 -4.42
N SER A 76 -13.45 29.97 -4.47
CA SER A 76 -14.80 29.62 -4.03
C SER A 76 -15.84 30.13 -5.04
N PHE A 77 -16.95 29.41 -5.13
CA PHE A 77 -18.04 29.69 -6.04
C PHE A 77 -19.30 30.05 -5.26
N VAL A 78 -20.11 30.97 -5.79
CA VAL A 78 -21.44 31.27 -5.26
C VAL A 78 -22.42 30.27 -5.89
N SER A 79 -23.18 29.52 -5.09
CA SER A 79 -24.26 28.67 -5.59
C SER A 79 -25.52 29.48 -5.92
N THR A 80 -26.46 28.88 -6.65
CA THR A 80 -27.75 29.50 -6.99
C THR A 80 -28.60 29.91 -5.78
N ASP A 81 -28.34 29.33 -4.60
CA ASP A 81 -28.98 29.68 -3.33
C ASP A 81 -28.21 30.75 -2.52
N GLY A 82 -27.15 31.32 -3.10
CA GLY A 82 -26.30 32.34 -2.46
C GLY A 82 -25.22 31.79 -1.52
N THR A 83 -25.09 30.47 -1.38
CA THR A 83 -24.07 29.87 -0.52
C THR A 83 -22.68 29.94 -1.15
N MET A 84 -21.67 30.27 -0.35
CA MET A 84 -20.28 30.21 -0.77
C MET A 84 -19.74 28.78 -0.65
N VAL A 85 -19.34 28.18 -1.77
CA VAL A 85 -18.78 26.82 -1.84
C VAL A 85 -17.28 26.89 -2.22
N PRO A 86 -16.36 26.68 -1.27
CA PRO A 86 -14.93 26.55 -1.55
C PRO A 86 -14.61 25.35 -2.46
N LEU A 87 -13.62 25.48 -3.35
CA LEU A 87 -13.13 24.38 -4.20
C LEU A 87 -12.75 23.12 -3.40
N SER A 88 -12.20 23.32 -2.19
CA SER A 88 -11.82 22.22 -1.29
C SER A 88 -13.01 21.44 -0.72
N GLN A 89 -14.22 21.99 -0.79
CA GLN A 89 -15.46 21.33 -0.39
C GLN A 89 -16.14 20.60 -1.56
N MET A 90 -15.66 20.77 -2.79
CA MET A 90 -16.14 20.04 -3.95
C MET A 90 -15.53 18.64 -4.00
N ALA A 91 -16.35 17.65 -4.35
CA ALA A 91 -15.87 16.31 -4.62
C ALA A 91 -15.13 16.28 -5.96
N LYS A 92 -13.99 15.58 -6.00
CA LYS A 92 -13.43 15.05 -7.24
C LYS A 92 -14.31 13.86 -7.66
N SER A 93 -15.47 14.17 -8.20
CA SER A 93 -16.46 13.20 -8.66
C SER A 93 -16.02 12.46 -9.92
N LYS A 94 -16.85 11.55 -10.42
CA LYS A 94 -16.57 10.71 -11.60
C LYS A 94 -16.15 11.51 -12.82
N VAL A 95 -16.80 12.65 -13.06
CA VAL A 95 -16.51 13.53 -14.20
C VAL A 95 -15.10 14.14 -14.14
N PHE A 96 -14.51 14.28 -12.95
CA PHE A 96 -13.13 14.74 -12.77
C PHE A 96 -12.11 13.57 -12.69
N GLY A 97 -12.52 12.35 -13.07
CA GLY A 97 -11.69 11.16 -12.91
C GLY A 97 -11.49 10.81 -11.44
N GLY A 98 -12.45 11.13 -10.58
CA GLY A 98 -12.63 10.49 -9.28
C GLY A 98 -13.90 9.63 -9.28
N GLY A 99 -14.63 9.57 -8.18
CA GLY A 99 -15.66 8.54 -7.97
C GLY A 99 -15.02 7.19 -7.62
N SER A 100 -15.34 6.68 -6.42
CA SER A 100 -15.04 5.33 -5.87
C SER A 100 -13.78 4.57 -6.40
N GLY A 101 -12.69 5.30 -6.62
CA GLY A 101 -11.35 4.77 -6.88
C GLY A 101 -10.31 5.35 -5.91
N GLY A 102 -10.77 5.93 -4.80
CA GLY A 102 -9.95 6.34 -3.66
C GLY A 102 -10.12 5.34 -2.53
N ALA A 103 -9.02 5.02 -1.86
CA ALA A 103 -8.85 4.02 -0.79
C ALA A 103 -9.67 4.27 0.51
N GLY A 104 -10.97 4.52 0.38
CA GLY A 104 -11.93 4.72 1.48
C GLY A 104 -13.26 3.97 1.31
N GLY A 105 -13.70 3.70 0.07
CA GLY A 105 -14.85 2.81 -0.17
C GLY A 105 -14.53 1.33 0.07
N GLY A 106 -13.27 0.95 -0.16
CA GLY A 106 -12.75 -0.36 0.21
C GLY A 106 -12.75 -0.55 1.73
N THR A 107 -12.25 0.41 2.52
CA THR A 107 -12.07 0.25 3.97
C THR A 107 -13.36 -0.02 4.73
N ALA A 108 -14.50 0.59 4.35
CA ALA A 108 -15.79 0.33 4.97
C ALA A 108 -16.35 -1.06 4.60
N ASN A 109 -16.24 -1.46 3.32
CA ASN A 109 -16.67 -2.79 2.87
C ASN A 109 -15.73 -3.91 3.39
N THR A 110 -14.43 -3.63 3.46
CA THR A 110 -13.38 -4.50 3.98
C THR A 110 -13.57 -4.72 5.48
N LYS A 111 -13.73 -3.64 6.27
CA LYS A 111 -14.01 -3.74 7.70
C LYS A 111 -15.29 -4.54 7.98
N LEU A 112 -16.35 -4.28 7.23
CA LEU A 112 -17.61 -5.00 7.36
C LEU A 112 -17.43 -6.50 7.08
N THR A 113 -16.85 -6.86 5.94
CA THR A 113 -16.70 -8.26 5.52
C THR A 113 -15.75 -9.05 6.43
N GLU A 114 -14.65 -8.45 6.88
CA GLU A 114 -13.73 -9.05 7.86
C GLU A 114 -14.42 -9.27 9.23
N SER A 115 -15.21 -8.28 9.68
CA SER A 115 -15.94 -8.39 10.95
C SER A 115 -17.04 -9.44 10.86
N HIS A 116 -17.76 -9.50 9.74
CA HIS A 116 -18.76 -10.53 9.49
C HIS A 116 -18.14 -11.93 9.47
N GLN A 117 -16.93 -12.10 8.92
CA GLN A 117 -16.21 -13.37 8.96
C GLN A 117 -15.99 -13.86 10.39
N CYS A 118 -15.62 -12.97 11.33
CA CYS A 118 -15.50 -13.31 12.75
C CYS A 118 -16.83 -13.80 13.33
N VAL A 119 -17.94 -13.13 13.00
CA VAL A 119 -19.28 -13.49 13.48
C VAL A 119 -19.72 -14.84 12.93
N MET A 120 -19.52 -15.09 11.63
CA MET A 120 -19.84 -16.37 10.99
C MET A 120 -19.03 -17.53 11.60
N LEU A 121 -17.73 -17.33 11.85
CA LEU A 121 -16.89 -18.30 12.56
C LEU A 121 -17.46 -18.60 13.96
N GLN A 122 -17.81 -17.58 14.71
CA GLN A 122 -18.39 -17.73 16.04
C GLN A 122 -19.76 -18.44 16.02
N ALA A 123 -20.61 -18.11 15.04
CA ALA A 123 -21.91 -18.73 14.87
C ALA A 123 -21.79 -20.24 14.58
N MET A 124 -20.84 -20.63 13.71
CA MET A 124 -20.54 -22.04 13.44
C MET A 124 -19.88 -22.74 14.64
N MET A 125 -19.09 -22.05 15.46
CA MET A 125 -18.54 -22.63 16.70
C MET A 125 -19.61 -22.92 17.73
N ASP A 126 -20.64 -22.08 17.79
CA ASP A 126 -21.75 -22.22 18.74
C ASP A 126 -22.77 -23.28 18.30
N ASN A 127 -23.02 -23.43 16.99
CA ASN A 127 -24.13 -24.22 16.46
C ASN A 127 -23.71 -25.41 15.56
N GLY A 128 -22.40 -25.58 15.33
CA GLY A 128 -21.86 -26.59 14.42
C GLY A 128 -21.91 -26.17 12.94
N LEU A 129 -21.46 -27.09 12.08
CA LEU A 129 -21.46 -26.89 10.62
C LEU A 129 -22.86 -27.16 10.05
N GLN A 130 -23.69 -26.12 10.00
CA GLN A 130 -25.04 -26.16 9.43
C GLN A 130 -25.07 -25.71 7.96
N GLU A 131 -26.23 -25.81 7.31
CA GLU A 131 -26.47 -25.19 6.00
C GLU A 131 -26.47 -23.65 6.09
N GLU A 132 -26.15 -22.96 5.00
CA GLU A 132 -25.98 -21.48 4.98
C GLU A 132 -27.22 -20.74 5.49
N SER A 133 -28.42 -21.22 5.16
CA SER A 133 -29.70 -20.62 5.58
C SER A 133 -30.00 -20.75 7.07
N TYR A 134 -29.28 -21.60 7.82
CA TYR A 134 -29.43 -21.70 9.27
C TYR A 134 -28.88 -20.46 9.98
N PHE A 135 -27.88 -19.79 9.39
CA PHE A 135 -27.20 -18.65 9.99
C PHE A 135 -27.98 -17.34 9.76
N ASP A 136 -29.22 -17.32 10.23
CA ASP A 136 -30.08 -16.15 10.15
C ASP A 136 -29.64 -14.99 11.06
N THR A 137 -30.38 -13.89 11.01
CA THR A 137 -30.11 -12.67 11.78
C THR A 137 -30.00 -12.93 13.29
N ASP A 138 -30.82 -13.83 13.86
CA ASP A 138 -30.84 -14.08 15.31
C ASP A 138 -29.60 -14.88 15.75
N ILE A 139 -29.23 -15.89 14.97
CA ILE A 139 -27.99 -16.65 15.17
C ILE A 139 -26.77 -15.74 15.04
N MET A 140 -26.72 -14.91 14.00
CA MET A 140 -25.61 -13.99 13.76
C MET A 140 -25.52 -12.92 14.86
N LYS A 141 -26.65 -12.44 15.38
CA LYS A 141 -26.72 -11.49 16.50
C LYS A 141 -26.23 -12.10 17.81
N ALA A 142 -26.56 -13.37 18.08
CA ALA A 142 -26.04 -14.08 19.24
C ALA A 142 -24.51 -14.25 19.17
N ALA A 143 -23.99 -14.58 18.00
CA ALA A 143 -22.56 -14.74 17.75
C ALA A 143 -21.79 -13.40 17.84
N PHE A 144 -22.37 -12.29 17.37
CA PHE A 144 -21.75 -10.96 17.42
C PHE A 144 -21.32 -10.56 18.84
N LYS A 145 -22.11 -10.93 19.85
CA LYS A 145 -21.82 -10.61 21.27
C LYS A 145 -20.54 -11.27 21.81
N LYS A 146 -20.02 -12.29 21.13
CA LYS A 146 -18.89 -13.10 21.58
C LYS A 146 -17.58 -12.80 20.83
N VAL A 147 -17.63 -12.01 19.76
CA VAL A 147 -16.44 -11.62 18.98
C VAL A 147 -15.90 -10.25 19.41
N LYS A 148 -14.69 -9.92 18.97
CA LYS A 148 -14.04 -8.62 19.21
C LYS A 148 -13.78 -7.92 17.88
N VAL A 149 -14.78 -7.19 17.38
CA VAL A 149 -14.72 -6.47 16.09
C VAL A 149 -14.97 -4.98 16.29
N ASP A 150 -14.55 -4.15 15.35
CA ASP A 150 -14.75 -2.69 15.39
C ASP A 150 -15.89 -2.20 14.47
N GLU A 151 -16.61 -3.09 13.78
CA GLU A 151 -17.82 -2.77 13.01
C GLU A 151 -19.10 -2.86 13.86
N SER A 152 -20.12 -2.10 13.49
CA SER A 152 -21.43 -2.07 14.14
C SER A 152 -22.26 -3.33 13.87
N GLU A 153 -23.01 -3.77 14.89
CA GLU A 153 -23.96 -4.88 14.80
C GLU A 153 -24.91 -4.71 13.60
N LYS A 154 -25.49 -3.51 13.46
CA LYS A 154 -26.42 -3.17 12.38
C LYS A 154 -25.84 -3.47 11.01
N ASN A 155 -24.60 -3.05 10.75
CA ASN A 155 -23.99 -3.23 9.44
C ASN A 155 -23.66 -4.70 9.17
N ILE A 156 -23.17 -5.42 10.17
CA ILE A 156 -22.86 -6.86 10.06
C ILE A 156 -24.13 -7.66 9.76
N LEU A 157 -25.22 -7.42 10.50
CA LEU A 157 -26.48 -8.15 10.30
C LEU A 157 -27.19 -7.82 8.98
N ALA A 158 -26.81 -6.73 8.33
CA ALA A 158 -27.33 -6.33 7.01
C ALA A 158 -26.49 -6.88 5.84
N LEU A 159 -25.42 -7.65 6.10
CA LEU A 159 -24.60 -8.22 5.05
C LEU A 159 -25.30 -9.42 4.41
N GLU A 160 -25.53 -9.35 3.10
CA GLU A 160 -26.23 -10.40 2.34
C GLU A 160 -25.46 -10.77 1.06
N GLY A 161 -25.97 -11.76 0.34
CA GLY A 161 -25.48 -12.16 -0.98
C GLY A 161 -24.07 -12.76 -0.96
N ASP A 162 -23.27 -12.47 -1.99
CA ASP A 162 -21.97 -13.13 -2.23
C ASP A 162 -20.99 -13.04 -1.06
N TRP A 163 -21.04 -11.97 -0.29
CA TRP A 163 -20.17 -11.76 0.86
C TRP A 163 -20.58 -12.59 2.07
N PHE A 164 -21.88 -12.84 2.23
CA PHE A 164 -22.41 -13.76 3.23
C PHE A 164 -21.96 -15.20 2.89
N THR A 165 -22.23 -15.65 1.66
CA THR A 165 -21.79 -16.96 1.15
C THR A 165 -20.28 -17.14 1.24
N SER A 166 -19.51 -16.09 0.94
CA SER A 166 -18.05 -16.09 1.11
C SER A 166 -17.65 -16.35 2.57
N SER A 167 -18.29 -15.66 3.51
CA SER A 167 -17.99 -15.81 4.94
C SER A 167 -18.32 -17.23 5.43
N TYR A 168 -19.45 -17.77 4.98
CA TYR A 168 -19.89 -19.13 5.26
C TYR A 168 -18.86 -20.15 4.74
N ASN A 169 -18.48 -20.08 3.47
CA ASN A 169 -17.55 -21.03 2.84
C ASN A 169 -16.16 -21.01 3.51
N ILE A 170 -15.65 -19.82 3.82
CA ILE A 170 -14.35 -19.64 4.48
C ILE A 170 -14.40 -20.18 5.91
N ALA A 171 -15.45 -19.85 6.68
CA ALA A 171 -15.60 -20.34 8.05
C ALA A 171 -15.69 -21.88 8.08
N LYS A 172 -16.52 -22.46 7.21
CA LYS A 172 -16.68 -23.91 7.06
C LYS A 172 -15.35 -24.60 6.77
N LEU A 173 -14.51 -24.04 5.90
CA LEU A 173 -13.20 -24.59 5.59
C LEU A 173 -12.24 -24.47 6.78
N LEU A 174 -12.11 -23.28 7.38
CA LEU A 174 -11.21 -23.05 8.51
C LEU A 174 -11.50 -23.99 9.70
N ILE A 175 -12.77 -24.29 9.95
CA ILE A 175 -13.22 -25.22 11.00
C ILE A 175 -12.85 -26.65 10.63
N LYS A 176 -13.19 -27.10 9.42
CA LYS A 176 -12.90 -28.48 8.97
C LYS A 176 -11.41 -28.80 8.97
N GLU A 177 -10.60 -27.83 8.60
CA GLU A 177 -9.14 -27.96 8.52
C GLU A 177 -8.46 -27.71 9.89
N GLY A 178 -9.24 -27.45 10.95
CA GLY A 178 -8.73 -27.33 12.31
C GLY A 178 -7.89 -26.08 12.58
N TYR A 179 -8.00 -25.03 11.78
CA TYR A 179 -7.33 -23.75 12.04
C TYR A 179 -7.95 -22.99 13.20
N VAL A 180 -9.21 -23.27 13.50
CA VAL A 180 -9.99 -22.61 14.53
C VAL A 180 -10.75 -23.63 15.37
N HIS A 181 -11.01 -23.31 16.64
CA HIS A 181 -11.75 -24.18 17.56
C HIS A 181 -12.56 -23.39 18.60
N LYS A 182 -13.45 -24.07 19.33
CA LYS A 182 -14.39 -23.46 20.31
C LYS A 182 -13.76 -22.59 21.42
N ASN A 183 -12.47 -22.79 21.71
CA ASN A 183 -11.75 -21.99 22.71
C ASN A 183 -11.20 -20.67 22.15
N HIS A 184 -11.34 -20.41 20.85
CA HIS A 184 -10.95 -19.13 20.26
C HIS A 184 -11.95 -18.02 20.55
N VAL A 185 -11.42 -16.81 20.57
CA VAL A 185 -12.14 -15.56 20.34
C VAL A 185 -11.63 -15.00 19.01
N PHE A 186 -12.54 -14.46 18.20
CA PHE A 186 -12.22 -13.91 16.88
C PHE A 186 -12.12 -12.39 16.94
N HIS A 187 -11.01 -11.85 16.41
CA HIS A 187 -10.59 -10.47 16.56
C HIS A 187 -10.42 -9.78 15.19
N ARG A 188 -11.03 -8.59 15.04
CA ARG A 188 -10.81 -7.67 13.91
C ARG A 188 -10.69 -6.25 14.46
N GLY A 189 -9.55 -5.60 14.25
CA GLY A 189 -9.34 -4.22 14.73
C GLY A 189 -9.45 -4.05 16.25
N SER A 190 -9.37 -5.14 17.01
CA SER A 190 -9.50 -5.15 18.47
C SER A 190 -8.20 -4.71 19.15
N LYS A 191 -8.28 -4.44 20.47
CA LYS A 191 -7.10 -4.05 21.27
C LYS A 191 -6.04 -5.14 21.27
N GLU A 192 -6.45 -6.40 21.35
CA GLU A 192 -5.58 -7.59 21.36
C GLU A 192 -4.85 -7.74 20.02
N MET A 193 -5.56 -7.62 18.90
CA MET A 193 -4.96 -7.63 17.56
C MET A 193 -3.93 -6.50 17.40
N ILE A 194 -4.28 -5.28 17.85
CA ILE A 194 -3.38 -4.13 17.82
C ILE A 194 -2.13 -4.36 18.70
N GLU A 195 -2.26 -5.06 19.83
CA GLU A 195 -1.13 -5.36 20.72
C GLU A 195 -0.09 -6.26 20.06
N ILE A 196 -0.52 -7.28 19.30
CA ILE A 196 0.39 -8.13 18.51
C ILE A 196 1.24 -7.28 17.54
N TYR A 197 0.63 -6.31 16.84
CA TYR A 197 1.35 -5.41 15.94
C TYR A 197 2.27 -4.41 16.67
N LYS A 198 1.94 -4.02 17.90
CA LYS A 198 2.83 -3.21 18.75
C LYS A 198 4.06 -4.01 19.17
N LEU A 199 3.92 -5.27 19.57
CA LEU A 199 5.04 -6.14 19.91
C LEU A 199 6.01 -6.29 18.73
N LYS A 200 5.49 -6.49 17.51
CA LYS A 200 6.29 -6.41 16.28
C LYS A 200 7.03 -5.08 16.18
N THR A 201 6.33 -3.97 16.35
CA THR A 201 6.92 -2.64 16.24
C THR A 201 8.05 -2.43 17.25
N LYS A 202 7.90 -2.93 18.48
CA LYS A 202 8.93 -2.95 19.52
C LYS A 202 10.14 -3.80 19.10
N ALA A 203 9.90 -5.02 18.60
CA ALA A 203 10.95 -5.92 18.13
C ALA A 203 11.82 -5.32 17.02
N PHE A 204 11.21 -4.67 16.01
CA PHE A 204 11.97 -3.97 14.96
C PHE A 204 12.81 -2.81 15.52
N LYS A 205 12.22 -2.00 16.41
CA LYS A 205 12.93 -0.87 17.05
C LYS A 205 14.11 -1.33 17.89
N ASN A 206 13.96 -2.42 18.65
CA ASN A 206 15.04 -3.00 19.47
C ASN A 206 16.24 -3.44 18.62
N MET A 207 15.99 -3.89 17.38
CA MET A 207 17.04 -4.24 16.43
C MET A 207 17.60 -3.04 15.65
N GLY A 208 17.13 -1.81 15.93
CA GLY A 208 17.54 -0.60 15.24
C GLY A 208 16.97 -0.46 13.82
N PHE A 209 15.87 -1.14 13.52
CA PHE A 209 15.24 -1.15 12.20
C PHE A 209 13.92 -0.40 12.18
N SER A 210 13.57 0.16 11.02
CA SER A 210 12.22 0.66 10.75
C SER A 210 11.25 -0.53 10.77
N PRO A 211 10.13 -0.44 11.53
CA PRO A 211 9.11 -1.48 11.51
C PRO A 211 8.51 -1.67 10.12
N LEU A 212 8.33 -2.93 9.73
CA LEU A 212 7.46 -3.26 8.59
C LEU A 212 6.05 -2.73 8.86
N LYS A 213 5.33 -2.35 7.80
CA LYS A 213 3.89 -2.12 7.89
C LYS A 213 3.18 -3.41 8.30
N ASP A 214 2.07 -3.30 9.02
CA ASP A 214 1.35 -4.45 9.58
C ASP A 214 0.97 -5.45 8.47
N ASP A 215 0.39 -4.96 7.37
CA ASP A 215 0.01 -5.74 6.18
C ASP A 215 1.19 -6.44 5.48
N LYS A 216 2.42 -5.94 5.69
CA LYS A 216 3.66 -6.51 5.14
C LYS A 216 4.34 -7.50 6.07
N TRP A 217 4.02 -7.43 7.36
CA TRP A 217 4.55 -8.35 8.37
C TRP A 217 3.60 -9.53 8.61
N ASN A 218 2.31 -9.27 8.77
CA ASN A 218 1.26 -10.28 8.83
C ASN A 218 0.03 -9.73 8.10
N PRO A 219 -0.34 -10.25 6.91
CA PRO A 219 -1.53 -9.83 6.18
C PRO A 219 -2.83 -10.43 6.76
N GLY A 220 -2.81 -10.93 7.99
CA GLY A 220 -3.98 -11.42 8.70
C GLY A 220 -5.00 -10.31 8.87
N ASP A 221 -6.12 -10.45 8.16
CA ASP A 221 -7.24 -9.52 8.21
C ASP A 221 -8.06 -9.73 9.50
N ILE A 222 -8.03 -10.95 10.05
CA ILE A 222 -8.55 -11.31 11.38
C ILE A 222 -7.57 -12.21 12.15
N TRP A 223 -7.74 -12.29 13.47
CA TRP A 223 -6.99 -13.20 14.35
C TRP A 223 -7.94 -14.08 15.16
N ALA A 224 -7.64 -15.38 15.21
CA ALA A 224 -8.22 -16.30 16.18
C ALA A 224 -7.24 -16.48 17.35
N ILE A 225 -7.68 -16.10 18.55
CA ILE A 225 -6.85 -16.10 19.76
C ILE A 225 -7.49 -17.03 20.79
N ASP A 226 -6.75 -18.03 21.27
CA ASP A 226 -7.24 -18.93 22.31
C ASP A 226 -7.42 -18.19 23.63
N LYS A 227 -8.51 -18.46 24.35
CA LYS A 227 -8.82 -17.80 25.63
C LYS A 227 -7.73 -17.98 26.69
N SER A 228 -6.93 -19.04 26.62
CA SER A 228 -5.79 -19.27 27.50
C SER A 228 -4.52 -18.53 27.08
N PHE A 229 -4.49 -17.96 25.87
CA PHE A 229 -3.30 -17.33 25.32
C PHE A 229 -3.09 -15.92 25.90
N ASN A 230 -1.90 -15.68 26.44
CA ASN A 230 -1.51 -14.38 26.97
C ASN A 230 -0.47 -13.71 26.06
N ILE A 231 -0.90 -12.70 25.32
CA ILE A 231 -0.06 -11.95 24.35
C ILE A 231 1.24 -11.45 25.00
N ASP A 232 1.16 -10.81 26.17
CA ASP A 232 2.32 -10.17 26.80
C ASP A 232 3.34 -11.16 27.37
N LYS A 233 2.89 -12.36 27.75
CA LYS A 233 3.74 -13.39 28.35
C LYS A 233 4.32 -14.37 27.33
N GLU A 234 3.58 -14.63 26.26
CA GLU A 234 3.90 -15.70 25.32
C GLU A 234 4.54 -15.19 24.02
N LEU A 235 4.44 -13.89 23.72
CA LEU A 235 5.10 -13.28 22.55
C LEU A 235 6.32 -12.44 22.97
N PRO A 236 7.56 -12.93 22.73
CA PRO A 236 8.77 -12.16 22.97
C PRO A 236 8.89 -10.99 21.98
N ALA A 237 9.45 -9.87 22.42
CA ALA A 237 9.58 -8.65 21.61
C ALA A 237 11.01 -8.07 21.58
N GLU A 238 12.01 -8.87 21.96
CA GLU A 238 13.43 -8.51 21.95
C GLU A 238 13.94 -8.45 20.50
N THR A 239 13.56 -9.43 19.68
CA THR A 239 13.94 -9.52 18.27
C THR A 239 12.77 -9.97 17.40
N VAL A 240 12.75 -9.54 16.13
CA VAL A 240 11.73 -9.96 15.16
C VAL A 240 11.77 -11.47 14.92
N ASN A 241 12.97 -12.06 14.97
CA ASN A 241 13.16 -13.50 14.88
C ASN A 241 12.44 -14.23 16.03
N GLY A 242 12.75 -13.87 17.28
CA GLY A 242 12.14 -14.50 18.45
C GLY A 242 10.61 -14.40 18.43
N LEU A 243 10.08 -13.23 18.04
CA LEU A 243 8.64 -13.04 17.87
C LEU A 243 8.06 -13.98 16.80
N ASN A 244 8.67 -14.05 15.61
CA ASN A 244 8.18 -14.89 14.53
C ASN A 244 8.24 -16.40 14.88
N GLN A 245 9.29 -16.85 15.58
CA GLN A 245 9.39 -18.23 16.05
C GLN A 245 8.28 -18.58 17.06
N ALA A 246 7.98 -17.68 18.00
CA ALA A 246 6.86 -17.86 18.92
C ALA A 246 5.52 -17.93 18.17
N LEU A 247 5.31 -17.05 17.17
CA LEU A 247 4.11 -17.06 16.34
C LEU A 247 3.95 -18.37 15.55
N ILE A 248 5.03 -18.92 14.97
CA ILE A 248 5.02 -20.23 14.29
C ILE A 248 4.59 -21.34 15.26
N LYS A 249 5.16 -21.36 16.48
CA LYS A 249 4.76 -22.33 17.50
C LYS A 249 3.28 -22.23 17.81
N HIS A 250 2.78 -21.04 18.14
CA HIS A 250 1.37 -20.85 18.51
C HIS A 250 0.39 -21.04 17.35
N PHE A 251 0.81 -20.80 16.11
CA PHE A 251 0.04 -21.11 14.91
C PHE A 251 -0.08 -22.62 14.69
N ASN A 252 1.00 -23.37 14.90
CA ASN A 252 1.00 -24.83 14.79
C ASN A 252 0.17 -25.47 15.91
N ASP A 253 0.33 -24.98 17.14
CA ASP A 253 -0.48 -25.35 18.32
C ASP A 253 -1.94 -24.88 18.24
N LYS A 254 -2.30 -24.10 17.20
CA LYS A 254 -3.62 -23.50 16.99
C LYS A 254 -4.07 -22.60 18.14
N ARG A 255 -3.15 -22.02 18.91
CA ARG A 255 -3.47 -21.08 20.01
C ARG A 255 -3.54 -19.62 19.54
N LEU A 256 -2.84 -19.30 18.46
CA LEU A 256 -2.85 -17.95 17.87
C LEU A 256 -2.71 -18.06 16.35
N VAL A 257 -3.77 -17.71 15.62
CA VAL A 257 -3.84 -17.91 14.17
C VAL A 257 -4.20 -16.60 13.47
N GLY A 258 -3.26 -16.04 12.71
CA GLY A 258 -3.52 -14.94 11.78
C GLY A 258 -4.12 -15.46 10.48
N ILE A 259 -5.24 -14.89 10.05
CA ILE A 259 -6.02 -15.35 8.89
C ILE A 259 -6.14 -14.21 7.89
N SER A 260 -5.53 -14.36 6.71
CA SER A 260 -5.68 -13.44 5.58
C SER A 260 -6.82 -13.89 4.69
N LEU A 261 -7.79 -13.01 4.51
CA LEU A 261 -9.01 -13.23 3.76
C LEU A 261 -8.88 -12.64 2.35
N LYS A 262 -9.38 -13.37 1.37
CA LYS A 262 -9.63 -12.87 0.01
C LYS A 262 -10.98 -13.36 -0.45
N GLY A 263 -11.66 -12.53 -1.22
CA GLY A 263 -13.01 -12.84 -1.66
C GLY A 263 -13.64 -11.74 -2.53
N PRO A 264 -14.94 -11.89 -2.84
CA PRO A 264 -15.84 -12.92 -2.32
C PRO A 264 -15.60 -14.32 -2.92
N GLU A 265 -15.73 -15.37 -2.11
CA GLU A 265 -15.56 -16.79 -2.48
C GLU A 265 -16.89 -17.56 -2.52
N LYS A 266 -17.50 -17.62 -3.71
CA LYS A 266 -18.78 -18.33 -3.89
C LYS A 266 -18.64 -19.86 -4.00
N LYS A 267 -17.43 -20.35 -4.33
CA LYS A 267 -17.18 -21.77 -4.60
C LYS A 267 -16.49 -22.42 -3.41
N TYR A 268 -17.05 -23.55 -2.95
CA TYR A 268 -16.43 -24.41 -1.96
C TYR A 268 -15.63 -25.56 -2.62
N PRO A 269 -14.46 -25.95 -2.07
CA PRO A 269 -13.70 -25.24 -1.03
C PRO A 269 -12.98 -24.00 -1.60
N PRO A 270 -12.90 -22.88 -0.87
CA PRO A 270 -12.07 -21.75 -1.28
C PRO A 270 -10.58 -22.16 -1.28
N PRO A 271 -9.74 -21.55 -2.13
CA PRO A 271 -8.30 -21.81 -2.11
C PRO A 271 -7.72 -21.50 -0.74
N MET A 272 -6.89 -22.38 -0.18
CA MET A 272 -6.25 -22.18 1.12
C MET A 272 -4.77 -22.49 1.04
N LYS A 273 -3.95 -21.69 1.69
CA LYS A 273 -2.50 -21.90 1.78
C LYS A 273 -1.88 -21.24 3.00
N GLU A 274 -1.02 -21.97 3.70
CA GLU A 274 -0.16 -21.42 4.74
C GLU A 274 1.05 -20.68 4.16
N PHE A 275 1.48 -19.63 4.86
CA PHE A 275 2.67 -18.86 4.53
C PHE A 275 3.53 -18.67 5.77
N ASN A 276 4.85 -18.72 5.58
CA ASN A 276 5.85 -18.50 6.63
C ASN A 276 5.73 -19.44 7.85
N ASN A 277 5.17 -20.64 7.70
CA ASN A 277 5.02 -21.63 8.78
C ASN A 277 6.29 -22.46 9.06
N GLN A 278 7.47 -21.91 8.77
CA GLN A 278 8.77 -22.52 9.04
C GLN A 278 9.76 -21.42 9.42
N TYR A 279 10.77 -21.76 10.22
CA TYR A 279 11.86 -20.84 10.56
C TYR A 279 13.24 -21.40 10.20
N PRO A 280 14.08 -20.65 9.44
CA PRO A 280 13.72 -19.42 8.74
C PRO A 280 12.60 -19.67 7.73
N PRO A 281 11.79 -18.66 7.35
CA PRO A 281 10.77 -18.84 6.32
C PRO A 281 11.40 -19.41 5.04
N ASP A 282 10.60 -20.05 4.18
CA ASP A 282 10.96 -20.42 2.79
C ASP A 282 11.17 -19.16 1.90
N ALA A 283 11.90 -18.18 2.42
CA ALA A 283 12.43 -17.06 1.70
C ALA A 283 13.48 -17.62 0.74
N LYS A 284 13.14 -17.59 -0.55
CA LYS A 284 14.11 -17.93 -1.58
C LYS A 284 15.29 -16.98 -1.43
N VAL A 285 16.49 -17.55 -1.32
CA VAL A 285 17.74 -16.80 -1.40
C VAL A 285 17.99 -16.50 -2.87
N PHE A 286 18.27 -15.25 -3.17
CA PHE A 286 18.56 -14.79 -4.52
C PHE A 286 20.00 -14.26 -4.60
N LYS A 287 20.76 -14.76 -5.55
CA LYS A 287 22.08 -14.27 -5.94
C LYS A 287 21.95 -13.08 -6.88
N TYR A 288 22.66 -12.01 -6.55
CA TYR A 288 22.82 -10.85 -7.42
C TYR A 288 23.54 -11.24 -8.71
N LYS A 289 23.06 -10.75 -9.86
CA LYS A 289 23.60 -11.05 -11.20
C LYS A 289 24.02 -9.81 -11.98
N GLY A 290 24.07 -8.65 -11.34
CA GLY A 290 24.45 -7.39 -11.98
C GLY A 290 23.28 -6.41 -12.14
N VAL A 291 23.60 -5.28 -12.77
CA VAL A 291 22.65 -4.21 -13.06
C VAL A 291 22.68 -3.83 -14.53
N LEU A 292 21.56 -3.31 -15.02
CA LEU A 292 21.49 -2.58 -16.29
C LEU A 292 21.06 -1.15 -16.01
N LEU A 293 21.89 -0.19 -16.41
CA LEU A 293 21.57 1.23 -16.34
C LEU A 293 21.06 1.76 -17.68
N GLN A 294 20.54 0.88 -18.55
CA GLN A 294 19.92 1.23 -19.83
C GLN A 294 18.58 0.50 -19.96
N ALA A 295 17.82 0.79 -21.02
CA ALA A 295 16.63 0.00 -21.32
C ALA A 295 17.01 -1.48 -21.57
N ALA A 296 16.18 -2.41 -21.09
CA ALA A 296 16.51 -3.83 -21.06
C ALA A 296 16.70 -4.47 -22.45
N THR A 297 16.10 -3.89 -23.50
CA THR A 297 16.14 -4.41 -24.87
C THR A 297 17.11 -3.68 -25.79
N ARG A 298 17.13 -2.34 -25.79
CA ARG A 298 17.99 -1.53 -26.66
C ARG A 298 18.20 -0.12 -26.10
N GLY A 299 19.39 0.43 -26.25
CA GLY A 299 19.74 1.82 -25.93
C GLY A 299 20.93 1.94 -24.98
N ASP A 300 21.31 3.17 -24.68
CA ASP A 300 22.42 3.53 -23.78
C ASP A 300 21.92 4.01 -22.40
N PHE A 301 22.84 4.50 -21.57
CA PHE A 301 22.52 5.08 -20.26
C PHE A 301 21.48 6.21 -20.34
N TRP A 302 21.53 7.00 -21.41
CA TRP A 302 20.77 8.24 -21.59
C TRP A 302 19.38 8.00 -22.19
N SER A 303 19.15 6.83 -22.77
CA SER A 303 17.88 6.43 -23.41
C SER A 303 16.77 6.14 -22.41
N SER A 304 17.09 5.81 -21.15
CA SER A 304 16.11 5.52 -20.10
C SER A 304 16.48 6.16 -18.78
N LYS A 305 15.48 6.64 -18.03
CA LYS A 305 15.63 7.07 -16.62
C LYS A 305 15.56 5.92 -15.60
N SER A 306 15.25 4.69 -16.05
CA SER A 306 15.20 3.51 -15.18
C SER A 306 16.55 2.79 -15.07
N ALA A 307 16.63 1.89 -14.10
CA ALA A 307 17.65 0.85 -14.03
C ALA A 307 16.99 -0.51 -13.78
N THR A 308 17.74 -1.59 -13.97
CA THR A 308 17.32 -2.95 -13.67
C THR A 308 18.36 -3.61 -12.78
N ILE A 309 17.91 -4.27 -11.71
CA ILE A 309 18.73 -5.20 -10.91
C ILE A 309 18.39 -6.62 -11.38
N LYS A 310 19.41 -7.41 -11.73
CA LYS A 310 19.26 -8.81 -12.14
C LYS A 310 19.61 -9.75 -10.98
N PHE A 311 18.90 -10.87 -10.90
CA PHE A 311 19.15 -11.92 -9.92
C PHE A 311 18.75 -13.31 -10.45
N ASP A 312 19.19 -14.38 -9.79
CA ASP A 312 18.82 -15.76 -10.13
C ASP A 312 17.36 -16.06 -9.80
N GLY A 313 16.46 -15.54 -10.63
CA GLY A 313 15.02 -15.67 -10.46
C GLY A 313 14.23 -14.61 -11.21
N GLY A 314 14.91 -13.59 -11.73
CA GLY A 314 14.29 -12.57 -12.58
C GLY A 314 15.00 -11.23 -12.52
N GLU A 315 14.21 -10.18 -12.73
CA GLU A 315 14.68 -8.81 -12.78
C GLU A 315 13.76 -7.89 -11.98
N MET A 316 14.36 -6.85 -11.41
CA MET A 316 13.65 -5.78 -10.71
C MET A 316 13.95 -4.45 -11.37
N THR A 317 12.92 -3.70 -11.76
CA THR A 317 13.07 -2.38 -12.38
C THR A 317 12.99 -1.30 -11.32
N LEU A 318 13.98 -0.40 -11.31
CA LEU A 318 14.00 0.83 -10.52
C LEU A 318 13.49 1.97 -11.38
N LYS A 319 12.36 2.57 -11.01
CA LYS A 319 11.78 3.72 -11.72
C LYS A 319 10.94 4.60 -10.78
N ASP A 320 10.82 5.87 -11.11
CA ASP A 320 9.85 6.78 -10.52
C ASP A 320 8.42 6.47 -11.02
N ASN A 321 7.43 6.61 -10.14
CA ASN A 321 6.01 6.47 -10.52
C ASN A 321 5.51 7.62 -11.39
N SER A 322 6.03 8.81 -11.11
CA SER A 322 5.66 10.05 -11.77
C SER A 322 6.86 11.01 -11.70
N PRO A 323 6.94 12.00 -12.60
CA PRO A 323 8.07 12.93 -12.64
C PRO A 323 8.39 13.54 -11.27
N GLY A 324 9.60 13.28 -10.75
CA GLY A 324 10.07 13.82 -9.47
C GLY A 324 9.64 13.04 -8.22
N ASP A 325 8.85 11.97 -8.38
CA ASP A 325 8.52 11.07 -7.29
C ASP A 325 9.69 10.18 -6.89
N THR A 326 9.57 9.57 -5.71
CA THR A 326 10.52 8.58 -5.22
C THR A 326 10.64 7.41 -6.19
N VAL A 327 11.88 7.02 -6.47
CA VAL A 327 12.18 5.75 -7.16
C VAL A 327 11.70 4.58 -6.31
N LYS A 328 11.00 3.64 -6.95
CA LYS A 328 10.60 2.36 -6.38
C LYS A 328 11.19 1.23 -7.23
N ALA A 329 11.33 0.07 -6.62
CA ALA A 329 11.67 -1.16 -7.29
C ALA A 329 10.41 -2.00 -7.54
N GLU A 330 10.28 -2.61 -8.71
CA GLU A 330 9.18 -3.52 -9.06
C GLU A 330 9.73 -4.81 -9.66
N ILE A 331 9.29 -5.97 -9.17
CA ILE A 331 9.64 -7.26 -9.78
C ILE A 331 8.92 -7.39 -11.12
N LYS A 332 9.64 -7.77 -12.18
CA LYS A 332 9.00 -8.21 -13.42
C LYS A 332 8.54 -9.67 -13.27
N GLY A 333 7.24 -9.93 -13.26
CA GLY A 333 6.69 -11.30 -13.33
C GLY A 333 6.51 -11.77 -14.78
N LYS A 334 6.38 -13.09 -14.98
CA LYS A 334 6.18 -13.69 -16.31
C LYS A 334 4.88 -13.25 -17.00
N ASN A 335 3.79 -13.07 -16.24
CA ASN A 335 2.46 -12.74 -16.78
C ASN A 335 1.80 -11.49 -16.13
N ALA A 336 2.38 -10.93 -15.05
CA ALA A 336 1.90 -9.73 -14.37
C ALA A 336 3.06 -9.03 -13.64
N ARG A 337 2.94 -7.71 -13.38
CA ARG A 337 3.91 -6.99 -12.53
C ARG A 337 3.90 -7.62 -11.13
N GLY A 338 5.07 -8.05 -10.67
CA GLY A 338 5.25 -8.48 -9.28
C GLY A 338 5.15 -7.30 -8.33
N GLY A 339 4.99 -7.56 -7.03
CA GLY A 339 4.90 -6.50 -6.03
C GLY A 339 6.11 -5.56 -6.05
N GLY A 340 5.97 -4.42 -5.36
CA GLY A 340 6.95 -3.34 -5.38
C GLY A 340 7.54 -3.02 -4.01
N LEU A 341 8.67 -2.32 -4.03
CA LEU A 341 9.45 -1.88 -2.89
C LEU A 341 9.76 -0.39 -3.02
N SER A 342 9.34 0.43 -2.05
CA SER A 342 9.58 1.88 -2.09
C SER A 342 10.96 2.25 -1.56
N TRP A 343 11.34 3.52 -1.72
CA TRP A 343 12.66 4.06 -1.33
C TRP A 343 13.05 3.80 0.12
N GLY A 344 12.10 3.93 1.06
CA GLY A 344 12.35 3.74 2.50
C GLY A 344 12.84 2.32 2.81
N PRO A 345 12.02 1.29 2.52
CA PRO A 345 12.44 -0.11 2.65
C PRO A 345 13.74 -0.46 1.92
N MET A 346 13.95 0.03 0.69
CA MET A 346 15.24 -0.14 0.00
C MET A 346 16.42 0.40 0.82
N SER A 347 16.25 1.61 1.36
CA SER A 347 17.25 2.30 2.17
C SER A 347 17.56 1.52 3.46
N ASP A 348 16.52 0.98 4.10
CA ASP A 348 16.63 0.25 5.35
C ASP A 348 17.36 -1.09 5.16
N PHE A 349 17.03 -1.85 4.10
CA PHE A 349 17.72 -3.10 3.79
C PHE A 349 19.18 -2.88 3.38
N ILE A 350 19.47 -1.84 2.59
CA ILE A 350 20.86 -1.49 2.28
C ILE A 350 21.62 -1.13 3.56
N ASN A 351 21.02 -0.35 4.46
CA ASN A 351 21.65 0.01 5.72
C ASN A 351 21.86 -1.22 6.63
N ARG A 352 20.91 -2.16 6.66
CA ARG A 352 21.03 -3.42 7.42
C ARG A 352 22.27 -4.21 7.01
N GLU A 353 22.46 -4.42 5.71
CA GLU A 353 23.54 -5.27 5.19
C GLU A 353 24.89 -4.55 5.07
N THR A 354 24.87 -3.22 4.91
CA THR A 354 26.10 -2.44 4.62
C THR A 354 26.51 -1.47 5.71
N ARG A 355 25.62 -1.18 6.68
CA ARG A 355 25.73 -0.08 7.66
C ARG A 355 25.85 1.31 7.03
N LYS A 356 25.58 1.45 5.73
CA LYS A 356 25.62 2.72 5.00
C LYS A 356 24.21 3.27 4.84
N LYS A 357 24.04 4.54 5.19
CA LYS A 357 22.76 5.24 5.05
C LYS A 357 22.53 5.65 3.59
N VAL A 358 21.39 5.25 3.04
CA VAL A 358 20.87 5.82 1.80
C VAL A 358 20.18 7.14 2.13
N PRO A 359 20.46 8.24 1.41
CA PRO A 359 19.89 9.53 1.73
C PRO A 359 18.37 9.56 1.42
N LYS A 360 17.62 10.37 2.15
CA LYS A 360 16.19 10.61 1.84
C LYS A 360 16.05 11.11 0.40
N PHE A 361 15.15 10.53 -0.38
CA PHE A 361 15.03 10.85 -1.81
C PHE A 361 14.83 12.35 -2.08
N SER A 362 13.91 13.02 -1.37
CA SER A 362 13.60 14.44 -1.59
C SER A 362 14.81 15.37 -1.36
N LYS A 363 15.48 15.22 -0.20
CA LYS A 363 16.63 16.07 0.19
C LYS A 363 17.96 15.62 -0.41
N GLY A 364 18.11 14.33 -0.70
CA GLY A 364 19.36 13.70 -1.10
C GLY A 364 19.50 13.43 -2.59
N ILE A 365 18.39 13.18 -3.29
CA ILE A 365 18.37 12.84 -4.72
C ILE A 365 17.71 13.96 -5.53
N LEU A 366 16.43 14.28 -5.25
CA LEU A 366 15.69 15.31 -5.99
C LEU A 366 16.31 16.71 -5.85
N SER A 367 16.75 17.07 -4.64
CA SER A 367 17.49 18.34 -4.43
C SER A 367 18.79 18.39 -5.24
N LYS A 368 19.53 17.27 -5.32
CA LYS A 368 20.74 17.18 -6.14
C LYS A 368 20.43 17.34 -7.62
N ALA A 369 19.38 16.69 -8.12
CA ALA A 369 18.94 16.83 -9.51
C ALA A 369 18.60 18.29 -9.87
N LYS A 370 17.90 19.02 -8.98
CA LYS A 370 17.63 20.45 -9.16
C LYS A 370 18.91 21.30 -9.20
N LYS A 371 19.94 20.94 -8.43
CA LYS A 371 21.24 21.62 -8.45
C LYS A 371 22.02 21.33 -9.73
N ILE A 372 21.98 20.09 -10.20
CA ILE A 372 22.61 19.67 -11.46
C ILE A 372 21.98 20.43 -12.65
N GLU A 373 20.65 20.51 -12.72
CA GLU A 373 19.93 21.28 -13.76
C GLU A 373 20.35 22.77 -13.76
N LYS A 374 20.72 23.32 -12.60
CA LYS A 374 21.23 24.69 -12.44
C LYS A 374 22.75 24.82 -12.62
N GLY A 375 23.46 23.75 -13.01
CA GLY A 375 24.90 23.79 -13.29
C GLY A 375 25.83 23.63 -12.08
N ASP A 376 25.38 23.08 -10.95
CA ASP A 376 26.22 22.87 -9.76
C ASP A 376 27.32 21.81 -10.00
N SER A 377 28.55 22.28 -10.25
CA SER A 377 29.71 21.43 -10.59
C SER A 377 29.99 20.33 -9.56
N ARG A 378 29.88 20.63 -8.25
CA ARG A 378 30.13 19.65 -7.18
C ARG A 378 29.14 18.48 -7.23
N THR A 379 27.86 18.77 -7.40
CA THR A 379 26.82 17.74 -7.46
C THR A 379 26.87 16.97 -8.77
N THR A 380 27.28 17.62 -9.87
CA THR A 380 27.49 16.95 -11.15
C THR A 380 28.67 15.98 -11.12
N LYS A 381 29.80 16.37 -10.51
CA LYS A 381 30.94 15.47 -10.27
C LYS A 381 30.56 14.27 -9.40
N PHE A 382 29.65 14.46 -8.45
CA PHE A 382 29.11 13.34 -7.67
C PHE A 382 28.31 12.38 -8.55
N PHE A 383 27.43 12.86 -9.43
CA PHE A 383 26.70 11.98 -10.35
C PHE A 383 27.67 11.27 -11.31
N TRP A 384 28.65 11.99 -11.85
CA TRP A 384 29.73 11.41 -12.65
C TRP A 384 30.45 10.27 -11.93
N SER A 385 30.78 10.42 -10.64
CA SER A 385 31.47 9.36 -9.89
C SER A 385 30.66 8.05 -9.80
N LEU A 386 29.33 8.14 -9.76
CA LEU A 386 28.45 6.97 -9.80
C LEU A 386 28.36 6.39 -11.20
N TYR A 387 28.31 7.25 -12.23
CA TYR A 387 28.28 6.87 -13.63
C TYR A 387 29.55 6.13 -14.06
N ASN A 388 30.71 6.76 -13.83
CA ASN A 388 32.03 6.28 -14.23
C ASN A 388 32.41 4.94 -13.56
N TYR A 389 31.79 4.61 -12.43
CA TYR A 389 31.94 3.28 -11.84
C TYR A 389 31.50 2.16 -12.81
N PHE A 390 30.44 2.40 -13.60
CA PHE A 390 29.89 1.45 -14.56
C PHE A 390 30.36 1.69 -16.00
N TYR A 391 30.66 2.94 -16.37
CA TYR A 391 31.02 3.35 -17.73
C TYR A 391 32.43 3.98 -17.76
N LYS A 392 33.46 3.16 -17.52
CA LYS A 392 34.85 3.61 -17.32
C LYS A 392 35.53 4.22 -18.55
N ASN A 393 34.99 3.96 -19.74
CA ASN A 393 35.58 4.37 -21.01
C ASN A 393 35.02 5.71 -21.52
N ASP A 394 34.00 6.24 -20.85
CA ASP A 394 33.40 7.51 -21.22
C ASP A 394 34.20 8.68 -20.62
N THR A 395 34.08 9.86 -21.22
CA THR A 395 34.70 11.08 -20.71
C THR A 395 33.73 11.89 -19.85
N TYR A 396 34.27 12.74 -18.97
CA TYR A 396 33.43 13.65 -18.18
C TYR A 396 32.74 14.67 -19.08
N GLU A 397 33.42 15.11 -20.14
CA GLU A 397 32.96 16.06 -21.14
C GLU A 397 31.72 15.52 -21.87
N ASP A 398 31.77 14.28 -22.38
CA ASP A 398 30.64 13.62 -23.05
C ASP A 398 29.46 13.43 -22.09
N PHE A 399 29.75 13.09 -20.83
CA PHE A 399 28.73 12.96 -19.80
C PHE A 399 28.01 14.29 -19.55
N ILE A 400 28.74 15.40 -19.46
CA ILE A 400 28.17 16.73 -19.29
C ILE A 400 27.31 17.11 -20.49
N GLU A 401 27.78 16.86 -21.71
CA GLU A 401 27.04 17.20 -22.93
C GLU A 401 25.69 16.47 -22.97
N ASN A 402 25.68 15.18 -22.63
CA ASN A 402 24.45 14.40 -22.59
C ASN A 402 23.55 14.76 -21.41
N LEU A 403 24.12 15.08 -20.25
CA LEU A 403 23.38 15.47 -19.04
C LEU A 403 22.63 16.79 -19.22
N LYS A 404 23.21 17.78 -19.93
CA LYS A 404 22.58 19.07 -20.24
C LYS A 404 21.28 18.93 -21.03
N LYS A 405 21.10 17.83 -21.76
CA LYS A 405 19.90 17.52 -22.56
C LYS A 405 18.75 16.96 -21.70
N LYS A 406 18.91 16.82 -20.38
CA LYS A 406 17.95 16.17 -19.47
C LYS A 406 17.42 17.15 -18.42
N ASP A 407 16.13 17.06 -18.13
CA ASP A 407 15.49 17.86 -17.08
C ASP A 407 15.75 17.28 -15.67
N LYS A 408 15.45 18.07 -14.63
CA LYS A 408 15.57 17.63 -13.23
C LYS A 408 14.79 16.36 -12.91
N PHE A 409 13.69 16.07 -13.61
CA PHE A 409 12.86 14.90 -13.32
C PHE A 409 13.53 13.63 -13.80
N TRP A 410 14.05 13.64 -15.04
CA TRP A 410 14.88 12.58 -15.59
C TRP A 410 16.13 12.38 -14.74
N ILE A 411 16.85 13.46 -14.42
CA ILE A 411 18.07 13.40 -13.59
C ILE A 411 17.75 12.81 -12.22
N SER A 412 16.65 13.19 -11.57
CA SER A 412 16.29 12.68 -10.24
C SER A 412 15.98 11.18 -10.25
N ALA A 413 15.23 10.70 -11.25
CA ALA A 413 14.91 9.29 -11.39
C ALA A 413 16.17 8.46 -11.67
N LYS A 414 17.01 8.94 -12.61
CA LYS A 414 18.25 8.26 -12.98
C LYS A 414 19.26 8.24 -11.84
N LEU A 415 19.47 9.38 -11.19
CA LEU A 415 20.38 9.51 -10.04
C LEU A 415 19.93 8.62 -8.87
N GLY A 416 18.62 8.54 -8.60
CA GLY A 416 18.08 7.64 -7.59
C GLY A 416 18.32 6.17 -7.93
N ALA A 417 18.06 5.77 -9.17
CA ALA A 417 18.25 4.41 -9.64
C ALA A 417 19.72 3.99 -9.62
N ILE A 418 20.63 4.79 -10.19
CA ILE A 418 22.07 4.49 -10.20
C ILE A 418 22.65 4.46 -8.79
N TYR A 419 22.16 5.29 -7.86
CA TYR A 419 22.65 5.29 -6.48
C TYR A 419 22.41 3.94 -5.80
N ILE A 420 21.20 3.38 -5.95
CA ILE A 420 20.87 2.06 -5.42
C ILE A 420 21.71 0.97 -6.11
N CYS A 421 21.79 0.99 -7.44
CA CYS A 421 22.61 0.05 -8.21
C CYS A 421 24.08 0.08 -7.79
N TYR A 422 24.67 1.27 -7.67
CA TYR A 422 26.05 1.48 -7.23
C TYR A 422 26.30 0.88 -5.84
N MET A 423 25.40 1.09 -4.89
CA MET A 423 25.56 0.60 -3.53
C MET A 423 25.55 -0.94 -3.46
N ILE A 424 24.66 -1.58 -4.23
CA ILE A 424 24.55 -3.04 -4.31
C ILE A 424 25.75 -3.63 -5.05
N ASP A 425 26.08 -3.08 -6.21
CA ASP A 425 27.17 -3.60 -7.04
C ASP A 425 28.53 -3.44 -6.34
N LYS A 426 28.78 -2.28 -5.73
CA LYS A 426 30.02 -2.01 -5.00
C LYS A 426 30.23 -2.88 -3.77
N VAL A 427 29.16 -3.29 -3.08
CA VAL A 427 29.31 -4.18 -1.92
C VAL A 427 29.55 -5.63 -2.35
N GLY A 428 28.89 -6.07 -3.44
CA GLY A 428 29.09 -7.39 -4.04
C GLY A 428 28.84 -8.58 -3.11
N GLY A 429 29.10 -9.78 -3.65
CA GLY A 429 29.10 -11.05 -2.93
C GLY A 429 27.87 -11.30 -2.04
N LYS A 430 28.10 -11.92 -0.87
CA LYS A 430 27.04 -12.31 0.07
C LYS A 430 26.16 -11.14 0.54
N LYS A 431 26.71 -9.92 0.60
CA LYS A 431 25.94 -8.73 1.01
C LYS A 431 25.02 -8.24 -0.11
N ALA A 432 25.48 -8.25 -1.36
CA ALA A 432 24.61 -7.96 -2.50
C ALA A 432 23.48 -9.00 -2.61
N ASP A 433 23.81 -10.28 -2.43
CA ASP A 433 22.83 -11.38 -2.40
C ASP A 433 21.78 -11.16 -1.29
N ALA A 434 22.21 -10.80 -0.07
CA ALA A 434 21.32 -10.50 1.04
C ALA A 434 20.38 -9.30 0.75
N ILE A 435 20.92 -8.21 0.20
CA ILE A 435 20.11 -7.02 -0.16
C ILE A 435 19.04 -7.39 -1.20
N VAL A 436 19.45 -8.08 -2.27
CA VAL A 436 18.52 -8.48 -3.33
C VAL A 436 17.50 -9.49 -2.82
N THR A 437 17.92 -10.42 -1.98
CA THR A 437 17.03 -11.36 -1.28
C THR A 437 15.97 -10.61 -0.49
N HIS A 438 16.36 -9.62 0.33
CA HIS A 438 15.41 -8.78 1.06
C HIS A 438 14.48 -8.01 0.12
N PHE A 439 15.00 -7.44 -0.97
CA PHE A 439 14.20 -6.68 -1.91
C PHE A 439 13.12 -7.55 -2.57
N VAL A 440 13.53 -8.70 -3.10
CA VAL A 440 12.64 -9.63 -3.82
C VAL A 440 11.60 -10.22 -2.88
N ASN A 441 12.03 -10.65 -1.69
CA ASN A 441 11.13 -11.23 -0.71
C ASN A 441 10.16 -10.21 -0.12
N TYR A 442 10.59 -8.97 0.15
CA TYR A 442 9.65 -7.90 0.56
C TYR A 442 8.61 -7.62 -0.54
N ALA A 443 9.07 -7.45 -1.78
CA ALA A 443 8.17 -7.21 -2.92
C ALA A 443 7.20 -8.37 -3.16
N GLY A 444 7.65 -9.62 -2.93
CA GLY A 444 6.82 -10.82 -2.97
C GLY A 444 5.93 -11.05 -1.74
N SER A 445 5.97 -10.17 -0.73
CA SER A 445 5.33 -10.37 0.58
C SER A 445 5.72 -11.70 1.25
N ARG A 446 6.98 -12.09 1.07
CA ARG A 446 7.64 -13.28 1.64
C ARG A 446 8.89 -12.91 2.43
N SER A 447 8.90 -11.70 3.01
CA SER A 447 10.06 -11.22 3.78
C SER A 447 10.47 -12.26 4.82
N THR A 448 11.77 -12.46 5.02
CA THR A 448 12.32 -13.32 6.11
C THR A 448 11.82 -12.88 7.49
N ASP A 449 11.41 -11.62 7.59
CA ASP A 449 10.92 -11.01 8.82
C ASP A 449 9.38 -11.05 8.93
N ALA A 450 8.66 -11.55 7.91
CA ALA A 450 7.20 -11.72 7.97
C ALA A 450 6.82 -12.90 8.87
N SER A 451 5.68 -12.78 9.54
CA SER A 451 5.16 -13.82 10.44
C SER A 451 4.22 -14.79 9.72
N VAL A 452 3.96 -15.91 10.39
CA VAL A 452 3.08 -16.98 9.91
C VAL A 452 1.62 -16.53 9.80
N TYR A 453 0.94 -17.01 8.77
CA TYR A 453 -0.50 -16.85 8.60
C TYR A 453 -1.07 -17.91 7.65
N VAL A 454 -2.38 -18.12 7.70
CA VAL A 454 -3.13 -18.87 6.68
C VAL A 454 -3.85 -17.88 5.76
N LYS A 455 -3.73 -18.07 4.45
CA LYS A 455 -4.50 -17.34 3.44
C LYS A 455 -5.69 -18.20 3.02
N VAL A 456 -6.90 -17.65 3.03
CA VAL A 456 -8.11 -18.30 2.51
C VAL A 456 -8.79 -17.38 1.50
N GLY A 457 -9.06 -17.91 0.31
CA GLY A 457 -9.56 -17.20 -0.87
C GLY A 457 -8.49 -16.80 -1.89
N LYS A 458 -8.94 -16.27 -3.04
CA LYS A 458 -8.12 -16.00 -4.24
C LYS A 458 -7.10 -14.88 -4.10
#